data_AF-N4WUG3-F1
#
_entry.id   AF-N4WUG3-F1
#
_cell.length_a   1.000
_cell.length_b   1.000
_cell.length_c   1.000
_cell.angle_alpha   90.00
_cell.angle_beta   90.00
_cell.angle_gamma   90.00
#
_symmetry.space_group_name_H-M   'P 1'
#
loop_
_entity.id
_entity.type
_entity.pdbx_description
1 polymer ?
#
loop_
_entity_poly.entity_id
_entity_poly.type
_entity_poly.pdbx_seq_one_letter_code
_entity_poly.pdbx_strand_id
1 'polypeptide(L)'
;MCKGCINVNVVERSQLPQVCQQALAKLIEHSNKLLRYCTEMEDYYRSMGYCYHTSQYTQRKEMAECSTHGDHLVKLEEAFDLDEPEDYHILFKPMETSIVVLKEVVSDAEHIPSNTPTSQLANILTTELQPKLHVAHITINKMHMYFGAINSYTNTLRTVSCQANGTHLPNQHRETPWHHRKFNVQTGKWQLERMAEEWADFLNWVTCLPETQVWIQKGEDPREIALRWLKNFVVVDMRLSDLN
;
A
#
# COMPACT_ATOMS: atom_id res chain seq x y z
N MET A 1 15.25 10.97 -17.69
CA MET A 1 14.56 11.95 -16.82
C MET A 1 13.07 11.64 -16.80
N CYS A 2 12.45 11.60 -15.62
CA CYS A 2 11.01 11.35 -15.49
C CYS A 2 10.17 12.59 -15.89
N LYS A 3 8.87 12.43 -16.17
CA LYS A 3 7.97 13.54 -16.59
C LYS A 3 7.89 14.70 -15.58
N GLY A 4 8.24 14.48 -14.31
CA GLY A 4 8.29 15.50 -13.26
C GLY A 4 9.62 16.28 -13.15
N CYS A 5 10.67 15.89 -13.88
CA CYS A 5 11.96 16.60 -13.88
C CYS A 5 12.01 17.63 -15.01
N ILE A 6 12.31 18.90 -14.70
CA ILE A 6 12.46 19.96 -15.70
C ILE A 6 13.89 20.05 -16.19
N ASN A 7 14.09 20.03 -17.51
CA ASN A 7 15.41 20.24 -18.09
C ASN A 7 15.74 21.74 -18.16
N VAL A 8 16.42 22.25 -17.13
CA VAL A 8 16.83 23.67 -17.06
C VAL A 8 17.99 23.98 -18.03
N ASN A 9 18.69 22.96 -18.53
CA ASN A 9 19.91 23.09 -19.33
C ASN A 9 19.69 23.45 -20.82
N VAL A 10 18.44 23.58 -21.28
CA VAL A 10 18.11 23.74 -22.72
C VAL A 10 17.49 25.12 -23.02
N VAL A 11 17.51 26.04 -22.05
CA VAL A 11 16.78 27.31 -22.14
C VAL A 11 17.68 28.49 -22.47
N GLU A 12 17.19 29.40 -23.31
CA GLU A 12 17.85 30.68 -23.60
C GLU A 12 18.17 31.47 -22.33
N ARG A 13 19.35 32.09 -22.26
CA ARG A 13 19.83 32.81 -21.06
C ARG A 13 18.88 33.90 -20.56
N SER A 14 18.11 34.53 -21.46
CA SER A 14 17.12 35.56 -21.15
C SER A 14 15.90 35.02 -20.38
N GLN A 15 15.55 33.76 -20.58
CA GLN A 15 14.39 33.10 -19.96
C GLN A 15 14.76 32.31 -18.70
N LEU A 16 16.07 32.09 -18.48
CA LEU A 16 16.60 31.27 -17.39
C LEU A 16 16.07 31.67 -15.99
N PRO A 17 15.96 32.96 -15.61
CA PRO A 17 15.43 33.33 -14.30
C PRO A 17 13.99 32.85 -14.09
N GLN A 18 13.12 33.06 -15.08
CA GLN A 18 11.72 32.65 -15.02
C GLN A 18 11.57 31.13 -15.02
N VAL A 19 12.37 30.43 -15.84
CA VAL A 19 12.36 28.97 -15.89
C VAL A 19 12.85 28.34 -14.60
N CYS A 20 13.91 28.88 -13.98
CA CYS A 20 14.39 28.38 -12.69
C CYS A 20 13.33 28.51 -11.59
N GLN A 21 12.61 29.63 -11.54
CA GLN A 21 11.52 29.82 -10.58
C GLN A 21 10.34 28.88 -10.84
N GLN A 22 9.95 28.70 -12.11
CA GLN A 22 8.93 27.70 -12.48
C GLN A 22 9.36 26.27 -12.15
N ALA A 23 10.65 25.95 -12.32
CA ALA A 23 11.20 24.64 -12.01
C ALA A 23 11.23 24.36 -10.52
N LEU A 24 11.55 25.35 -9.70
CA LEU A 24 11.47 25.25 -8.25
C LEU A 24 10.03 24.98 -7.79
N ALA A 25 9.07 25.77 -8.28
CA ALA A 25 7.65 25.60 -7.93
C ALA A 25 7.11 24.21 -8.33
N LYS A 26 7.39 23.77 -9.55
CA LYS A 26 6.98 22.43 -10.04
C LYS A 26 7.67 21.29 -9.29
N LEU A 27 8.91 21.49 -8.84
CA LEU A 27 9.63 20.50 -8.04
C LEU A 27 8.98 20.32 -6.66
N ILE A 28 8.59 21.42 -6.01
CA ILE A 28 7.85 21.40 -4.74
C ILE A 28 6.49 20.73 -4.95
N GLU A 29 5.74 21.15 -5.97
CA GLU A 29 4.43 20.59 -6.32
C GLU A 29 4.51 19.07 -6.57
N HIS A 30 5.46 18.63 -7.39
CA HIS A 30 5.64 17.20 -7.71
C HIS A 30 6.06 16.39 -6.49
N SER A 31 6.93 16.94 -5.63
CA SER A 31 7.35 16.27 -4.40
C SER A 31 6.18 16.11 -3.41
N ASN A 32 5.37 17.15 -3.23
CA ASN A 32 4.16 17.09 -2.42
C ASN A 32 3.12 16.10 -2.99
N LYS A 33 2.98 16.03 -4.32
CA LYS A 33 2.13 15.03 -4.97
C LYS A 33 2.60 13.60 -4.68
N LEU A 34 3.91 13.34 -4.79
CA LEU A 34 4.49 12.03 -4.46
C LEU A 34 4.32 11.68 -2.98
N LEU A 35 4.51 12.64 -2.07
CA LEU A 35 4.30 12.43 -0.62
C LEU A 35 2.85 12.00 -0.33
N ARG A 36 1.87 12.66 -0.96
CA ARG A 36 0.47 12.28 -0.84
C ARG A 36 0.21 10.86 -1.37
N TYR A 37 0.80 10.50 -2.50
CA TYR A 37 0.66 9.14 -3.04
C TYR A 37 1.22 8.06 -2.12
N CYS A 38 2.30 8.34 -1.37
CA CYS A 38 2.82 7.38 -0.40
C CYS A 38 1.80 7.04 0.69
N THR A 39 1.05 8.03 1.18
CA THR A 39 -0.03 7.78 2.16
C THR A 39 -1.16 6.96 1.55
N GLU A 40 -1.60 7.31 0.34
CA GLU A 40 -2.67 6.57 -0.36
C GLU A 40 -2.26 5.10 -0.63
N MET A 41 -0.98 4.82 -0.92
CA MET A 41 -0.48 3.45 -1.12
C MET A 41 -0.60 2.56 0.12
N GLU A 42 -0.37 3.08 1.32
CA GLU A 42 -0.57 2.30 2.55
C GLU A 42 -2.05 1.93 2.74
N ASP A 43 -2.97 2.86 2.44
CA ASP A 43 -4.41 2.61 2.54
C ASP A 43 -4.87 1.53 1.54
N TYR A 44 -4.31 1.54 0.32
CA TYR A 44 -4.54 0.47 -0.64
C TYR A 44 -3.95 -0.86 -0.16
N TYR A 45 -2.74 -0.86 0.41
CA TYR A 45 -2.14 -2.06 0.99
C TYR A 45 -3.05 -2.68 2.05
N ARG A 46 -3.54 -1.87 3.00
CA ARG A 46 -4.48 -2.33 4.03
C ARG A 46 -5.73 -2.94 3.39
N SER A 47 -6.28 -2.30 2.36
CA SER A 47 -7.50 -2.76 1.67
C SER A 47 -7.32 -4.10 0.96
N MET A 48 -6.18 -4.28 0.30
CA MET A 48 -5.82 -5.53 -0.35
C MET A 48 -5.59 -6.65 0.67
N GLY A 49 -4.84 -6.36 1.75
CA GLY A 49 -4.57 -7.31 2.82
C GLY A 49 -5.84 -7.75 3.54
N TYR A 50 -6.77 -6.83 3.80
CA TYR A 50 -8.10 -7.16 4.31
C TYR A 50 -8.81 -8.16 3.39
N CYS A 51 -8.89 -7.87 2.09
CA CYS A 51 -9.55 -8.76 1.12
C CYS A 51 -8.88 -10.13 0.99
N TYR A 52 -7.55 -10.18 1.08
CA TYR A 52 -6.81 -11.43 1.05
C TYR A 52 -7.12 -12.28 2.29
N HIS A 53 -7.04 -11.70 3.50
CA HIS A 53 -7.25 -12.42 4.75
C HIS A 53 -8.70 -12.82 5.00
N THR A 54 -9.67 -12.09 4.43
CA THR A 54 -11.10 -12.45 4.50
C THR A 54 -11.55 -13.43 3.42
N SER A 55 -10.68 -13.76 2.46
CA SER A 55 -10.92 -14.85 1.52
C SER A 55 -10.94 -16.21 2.24
N GLN A 56 -11.72 -17.16 1.73
CA GLN A 56 -11.77 -18.51 2.29
C GLN A 56 -10.52 -19.29 1.90
N TYR A 57 -10.01 -20.14 2.79
CA TYR A 57 -8.86 -21.00 2.49
C TYR A 57 -9.06 -21.90 1.26
N THR A 58 -10.29 -22.38 1.03
CA THR A 58 -10.65 -23.15 -0.18
C THR A 58 -10.41 -22.36 -1.46
N GLN A 59 -10.65 -21.05 -1.46
CA GLN A 59 -10.43 -20.19 -2.61
C GLN A 59 -8.94 -19.96 -2.87
N ARG A 60 -8.15 -19.79 -1.80
CA ARG A 60 -6.69 -19.74 -1.90
C ARG A 60 -6.17 -21.05 -2.49
N LYS A 61 -6.66 -22.21 -2.04
CA LYS A 61 -6.32 -23.52 -2.63
C LYS A 61 -6.66 -23.63 -4.11
N GLU A 62 -7.87 -23.26 -4.52
CA GLU A 62 -8.28 -23.30 -5.93
C GLU A 62 -7.38 -22.40 -6.80
N MET A 63 -7.01 -21.22 -6.30
CA MET A 63 -6.07 -20.34 -6.97
C MET A 63 -4.66 -20.94 -7.06
N ALA A 64 -4.19 -21.59 -5.98
CA ALA A 64 -2.90 -22.29 -5.95
C ALA A 64 -2.82 -23.41 -6.99
N GLU A 65 -3.90 -24.18 -7.15
CA GLU A 65 -4.00 -25.31 -8.08
C GLU A 65 -4.20 -24.86 -9.54
N CYS A 66 -4.53 -23.58 -9.77
CA CYS A 66 -4.70 -23.01 -11.10
C CYS A 66 -3.34 -22.73 -11.76
N SER A 67 -3.05 -23.37 -12.89
CA SER A 67 -1.81 -23.16 -13.66
C SER A 67 -1.59 -21.72 -14.14
N THR A 68 -2.65 -20.90 -14.20
CA THR A 68 -2.58 -19.50 -14.64
C THR A 68 -2.46 -18.52 -13.48
N HIS A 69 -2.88 -18.92 -12.27
CA HIS A 69 -3.02 -18.01 -11.12
C HIS A 69 -2.28 -18.48 -9.87
N GLY A 70 -1.64 -19.65 -9.87
CA GLY A 70 -0.88 -20.15 -8.74
C GLY A 70 0.24 -19.19 -8.32
N ASP A 71 1.00 -18.67 -9.28
CA ASP A 71 2.06 -17.68 -9.02
C ASP A 71 1.52 -16.37 -8.43
N HIS A 72 0.27 -16.01 -8.73
CA HIS A 72 -0.36 -14.82 -8.14
C HIS A 72 -0.60 -15.03 -6.63
N LEU A 73 -0.96 -16.24 -6.20
CA LEU A 73 -1.17 -16.54 -4.78
C LEU A 73 0.15 -16.43 -4.01
N VAL A 74 1.24 -17.00 -4.54
CA VAL A 74 2.57 -16.89 -3.93
C VAL A 74 2.96 -15.42 -3.71
N LYS A 75 2.62 -14.55 -4.66
CA LYS A 75 2.87 -13.10 -4.54
C LYS A 75 1.98 -12.40 -3.53
N LEU A 76 0.77 -12.91 -3.28
CA LEU A 76 -0.12 -12.43 -2.22
C LEU A 76 0.38 -12.87 -0.84
N GLU A 77 0.78 -14.14 -0.71
CA GLU A 77 1.37 -14.71 0.51
C GLU A 77 2.63 -13.92 0.91
N GLU A 78 3.57 -13.70 -0.03
CA GLU A 78 4.76 -12.86 0.18
C GLU A 78 4.43 -11.42 0.67
N ALA A 79 3.26 -10.89 0.33
CA ALA A 79 2.87 -9.51 0.66
C ALA A 79 2.08 -9.39 1.97
N PHE A 80 1.35 -10.44 2.37
CA PHE A 80 0.34 -10.35 3.42
C PHE A 80 0.50 -11.37 4.55
N ASP A 81 1.24 -12.46 4.36
CA ASP A 81 1.56 -13.43 5.41
C ASP A 81 2.80 -12.93 6.18
N LEU A 82 2.57 -11.90 6.99
CA LEU A 82 3.60 -11.30 7.84
C LEU A 82 3.66 -12.03 9.18
N ASP A 83 4.86 -12.45 9.59
CA ASP A 83 5.09 -13.16 10.84
C ASP A 83 5.40 -12.18 11.98
N GLU A 84 6.10 -11.09 11.68
CA GLU A 84 6.55 -10.10 12.65
C GLU A 84 6.35 -8.66 12.15
N PRO A 85 6.20 -7.66 13.06
CA PRO A 85 6.07 -6.25 12.66
C PRO A 85 7.22 -5.73 11.80
N GLU A 86 8.42 -6.32 11.92
CA GLU A 86 9.57 -5.95 11.08
C GLU A 86 9.34 -6.28 9.61
N ASP A 87 8.53 -7.31 9.28
CA ASP A 87 8.24 -7.69 7.90
C ASP A 87 7.49 -6.56 7.17
N TYR A 88 6.57 -5.88 7.86
CA TYR A 88 5.91 -4.68 7.35
C TYR A 88 6.94 -3.58 7.05
N HIS A 89 7.86 -3.33 7.98
CA HIS A 89 8.88 -2.30 7.81
C HIS A 89 9.84 -2.62 6.67
N ILE A 90 10.21 -3.88 6.47
CA ILE A 90 11.02 -4.33 5.34
C ILE A 90 10.29 -4.06 4.02
N LEU A 91 9.01 -4.42 3.93
CA LEU A 91 8.17 -4.20 2.74
C LEU A 91 8.08 -2.71 2.37
N PHE A 92 7.90 -1.85 3.38
CA PHE A 92 7.71 -0.41 3.18
C PHE A 92 8.99 0.43 3.21
N LYS A 93 10.14 -0.17 3.56
CA LYS A 93 11.42 0.55 3.72
C LYS A 93 11.80 1.44 2.52
N PRO A 94 11.65 0.99 1.26
CA PRO A 94 11.99 1.83 0.11
C PRO A 94 11.12 3.09 0.02
N MET A 95 9.84 2.96 0.40
CA MET A 95 8.90 4.08 0.43
C MET A 95 9.20 5.03 1.58
N GLU A 96 9.42 4.53 2.79
CA GLU A 96 9.82 5.34 3.96
C GLU A 96 11.07 6.19 3.65
N THR A 97 12.09 5.55 3.05
CA THR A 97 13.32 6.23 2.63
C THR A 97 13.03 7.33 1.60
N SER A 98 12.14 7.06 0.64
CA SER A 98 11.74 8.03 -0.38
C SER A 98 10.95 9.20 0.22
N ILE A 99 10.10 8.95 1.22
CA ILE A 99 9.37 10.00 1.96
C ILE A 99 10.35 10.96 2.64
N VAL A 100 11.38 10.44 3.30
CA VAL A 100 12.41 11.28 3.95
C VAL A 100 13.10 12.16 2.91
N VAL A 101 13.56 11.56 1.80
CA VAL A 101 14.21 12.29 0.70
C VAL A 101 13.30 13.37 0.12
N LEU A 102 12.01 13.09 -0.08
CA LEU A 102 11.06 14.07 -0.60
C LEU A 102 10.81 15.22 0.37
N LYS A 103 10.72 14.94 1.68
CA LYS A 103 10.58 15.97 2.72
C LYS A 103 11.81 16.88 2.75
N GLU A 104 13.00 16.32 2.63
CA GLU A 104 14.24 17.10 2.48
C GLU A 104 14.19 17.97 1.22
N VAL A 105 13.81 17.40 0.07
CA VAL A 105 13.72 18.16 -1.19
C VAL A 105 12.74 19.34 -1.08
N VAL A 106 11.56 19.12 -0.48
CA VAL A 106 10.57 20.20 -0.24
C VAL A 106 11.14 21.25 0.71
N SER A 107 11.69 20.82 1.85
CA SER A 107 12.28 21.71 2.84
C SER A 107 13.40 22.55 2.23
N ASP A 108 14.38 21.92 1.58
CA ASP A 108 15.51 22.59 0.95
C ASP A 108 15.04 23.59 -0.11
N ALA A 109 14.01 23.23 -0.90
CA ALA A 109 13.44 24.07 -1.94
C ALA A 109 12.67 25.29 -1.39
N GLU A 110 11.88 25.12 -0.33
CA GLU A 110 11.10 26.19 0.31
C GLU A 110 11.98 27.21 1.04
N HIS A 111 13.17 26.79 1.50
CA HIS A 111 14.11 27.66 2.20
C HIS A 111 15.13 28.36 1.28
N ILE A 112 15.01 28.21 -0.04
CA ILE A 112 15.86 28.98 -0.97
C ILE A 112 15.49 30.47 -0.90
N PRO A 113 16.44 31.37 -0.60
CA PRO A 113 16.17 32.81 -0.56
C PRO A 113 15.64 33.34 -1.90
N SER A 114 14.66 34.24 -1.84
CA SER A 114 14.07 34.85 -3.05
C SER A 114 15.05 35.70 -3.87
N ASN A 115 16.17 36.12 -3.27
CA ASN A 115 17.25 36.86 -3.91
C ASN A 115 18.40 35.98 -4.41
N THR A 116 18.27 34.65 -4.40
CA THR A 116 19.31 33.75 -4.91
C THR A 116 19.62 34.04 -6.38
N PRO A 117 20.90 34.25 -6.76
CA PRO A 117 21.29 34.46 -8.15
C PRO A 117 20.86 33.31 -9.06
N THR A 118 20.39 33.61 -10.28
CA THR A 118 19.89 32.62 -11.23
C THR A 118 20.86 31.47 -11.50
N SER A 119 22.17 31.76 -11.61
CA SER A 119 23.20 30.72 -11.82
C SER A 119 23.31 29.78 -10.61
N GLN A 120 23.21 30.31 -9.41
CA GLN A 120 23.24 29.52 -8.18
C GLN A 120 21.95 28.69 -8.03
N LEU A 121 20.78 29.28 -8.33
CA LEU A 121 19.51 28.56 -8.32
C LEU A 121 19.50 27.42 -9.36
N ALA A 122 20.00 27.67 -10.57
CA ALA A 122 20.12 26.63 -11.59
C ALA A 122 21.04 25.48 -11.13
N ASN A 123 22.14 25.79 -10.45
CA ASN A 123 23.04 24.78 -9.88
C ASN A 123 22.33 23.95 -8.81
N ILE A 124 21.75 24.58 -7.78
CA ILE A 124 21.01 23.89 -6.70
C ILE A 124 19.93 22.96 -7.29
N LEU A 125 19.13 23.47 -8.24
CA LEU A 125 18.09 22.67 -8.87
C LEU A 125 18.66 21.44 -9.59
N THR A 126 19.71 21.60 -10.39
CA THR A 126 20.23 20.53 -11.26
C THR A 126 21.13 19.53 -10.55
N THR A 127 21.92 19.98 -9.57
CA THR A 127 22.93 19.13 -8.91
C THR A 127 22.47 18.58 -7.56
N GLU A 128 21.55 19.26 -6.86
CA GLU A 128 21.16 18.87 -5.50
C GLU A 128 19.72 18.35 -5.45
N LEU A 129 18.74 19.14 -5.92
CA LEU A 129 17.33 18.82 -5.71
C LEU A 129 16.75 17.84 -6.74
N GLN A 130 17.01 18.04 -8.04
CA GLN A 130 16.48 17.17 -9.09
C GLN A 130 16.95 15.72 -9.00
N PRO A 131 18.24 15.43 -8.71
CA PRO A 131 18.70 14.05 -8.56
C PRO A 131 17.98 13.32 -7.42
N LYS A 132 17.84 13.97 -6.25
CA LYS A 132 17.10 13.43 -5.09
C LYS A 132 15.66 13.12 -5.46
N LEU A 133 14.95 14.08 -6.07
CA LEU A 133 13.58 13.90 -6.53
C LEU A 133 13.47 12.75 -7.54
N HIS A 134 14.42 12.65 -8.48
CA HIS A 134 14.40 11.62 -9.51
C HIS A 134 14.51 10.21 -8.92
N VAL A 135 15.42 10.01 -7.97
CA VAL A 135 15.60 8.74 -7.26
C VAL A 135 14.32 8.37 -6.50
N ALA A 136 13.78 9.29 -5.70
CA ALA A 136 12.55 9.06 -4.95
C ALA A 136 11.36 8.71 -5.87
N HIS A 137 11.19 9.43 -6.98
CA HIS A 137 10.14 9.15 -7.95
C HIS A 137 10.29 7.75 -8.58
N ILE A 138 11.49 7.34 -9.00
CA ILE A 138 11.70 6.00 -9.54
C ILE A 138 11.29 4.93 -8.51
N THR A 139 11.71 5.09 -7.25
CA THR A 139 11.40 4.14 -6.19
C THR A 139 9.89 4.08 -5.93
N ILE A 140 9.22 5.22 -5.81
CA ILE A 140 7.77 5.28 -5.59
C ILE A 140 7.02 4.65 -6.77
N ASN A 141 7.41 4.90 -8.02
CA ASN A 141 6.77 4.26 -9.17
C ASN A 141 6.98 2.74 -9.18
N LYS A 142 8.13 2.24 -8.74
CA LYS A 142 8.35 0.79 -8.62
C LYS A 142 7.44 0.17 -7.55
N MET A 143 7.33 0.80 -6.39
CA MET A 143 6.41 0.40 -5.32
C MET A 143 4.96 0.41 -5.82
N HIS A 144 4.58 1.46 -6.53
CA HIS A 144 3.25 1.64 -7.09
C HIS A 144 2.91 0.57 -8.14
N MET A 145 3.82 0.24 -9.05
CA MET A 145 3.64 -0.88 -9.99
C MET A 145 3.53 -2.23 -9.25
N TYR A 146 4.33 -2.44 -8.21
CA TYR A 146 4.27 -3.64 -7.38
C TYR A 146 2.89 -3.78 -6.70
N PHE A 147 2.43 -2.75 -5.99
CA PHE A 147 1.12 -2.78 -5.34
C PHE A 147 -0.04 -2.80 -6.34
N GLY A 148 0.12 -2.23 -7.54
CA GLY A 148 -0.84 -2.38 -8.63
C GLY A 148 -1.00 -3.84 -9.08
N ALA A 149 0.10 -4.60 -9.13
CA ALA A 149 0.06 -6.03 -9.41
C ALA A 149 -0.62 -6.81 -8.27
N ILE A 150 -0.26 -6.53 -7.01
CA ILE A 150 -0.90 -7.12 -5.83
C ILE A 150 -2.41 -6.86 -5.81
N ASN A 151 -2.86 -5.67 -6.20
CA ASN A 151 -4.29 -5.34 -6.30
C ASN A 151 -4.98 -6.21 -7.37
N SER A 152 -4.35 -6.37 -8.53
CA SER A 152 -4.85 -7.23 -9.60
C SER A 152 -4.98 -8.69 -9.14
N TYR A 153 -3.99 -9.20 -8.40
CA TYR A 153 -4.01 -10.56 -7.87
C TYR A 153 -5.09 -10.73 -6.81
N THR A 154 -5.25 -9.76 -5.92
CA THR A 154 -6.32 -9.75 -4.91
C THR A 154 -7.70 -9.74 -5.57
N ASN A 155 -7.88 -8.96 -6.64
CA ASN A 155 -9.12 -8.97 -7.44
C ASN A 155 -9.34 -10.29 -8.18
N THR A 156 -8.27 -10.96 -8.61
CA THR A 156 -8.35 -12.31 -9.18
C THR A 156 -8.84 -13.31 -8.14
N LEU A 157 -8.26 -13.29 -6.93
CA LEU A 157 -8.72 -14.13 -5.81
C LEU A 157 -10.20 -13.88 -5.48
N ARG A 158 -10.64 -12.62 -5.50
CA ARG A 158 -12.05 -12.21 -5.31
C ARG A 158 -12.99 -12.62 -6.45
N THR A 159 -12.48 -12.85 -7.67
CA THR A 159 -13.34 -13.26 -8.79
C THR A 159 -13.44 -14.79 -8.90
N VAL A 160 -12.34 -15.51 -8.63
CA VAL A 160 -12.34 -16.98 -8.49
C VAL A 160 -13.33 -17.40 -7.39
N SER A 161 -13.41 -16.64 -6.31
CA SER A 161 -14.34 -16.90 -5.19
C SER A 161 -15.84 -16.76 -5.52
N CYS A 162 -16.20 -16.14 -6.65
CA CYS A 162 -17.59 -15.82 -6.99
C CYS A 162 -18.27 -16.79 -7.98
N GLN A 163 -17.61 -17.86 -8.44
CA GLN A 163 -18.20 -18.80 -9.40
C GLN A 163 -18.81 -20.07 -8.77
N ALA A 164 -20.14 -20.00 -8.58
CA ALA A 164 -21.14 -20.94 -9.08
C ALA A 164 -21.17 -22.43 -8.63
N ASN A 165 -21.07 -22.72 -7.33
CA ASN A 165 -21.79 -23.86 -6.73
C ASN A 165 -22.72 -23.41 -5.58
N GLY A 166 -23.68 -22.55 -5.93
CA GLY A 166 -25.07 -22.76 -5.51
C GLY A 166 -25.51 -22.50 -4.07
N THR A 167 -24.74 -21.81 -3.20
CA THR A 167 -25.31 -21.35 -1.89
C THR A 167 -24.87 -19.98 -1.38
N HIS A 168 -23.99 -19.24 -2.06
CA HIS A 168 -23.59 -17.92 -1.59
C HIS A 168 -24.01 -16.83 -2.59
N LEU A 169 -25.00 -16.03 -2.16
CA LEU A 169 -25.45 -14.82 -2.84
C LEU A 169 -24.28 -13.86 -3.05
N PRO A 170 -24.33 -13.00 -4.09
CA PRO A 170 -23.38 -11.91 -4.25
C PRO A 170 -23.39 -11.04 -3.00
N ASN A 171 -22.26 -11.01 -2.32
CA ASN A 171 -21.79 -10.07 -1.32
C ASN A 171 -22.88 -9.27 -0.54
N GLN A 172 -23.36 -9.86 0.57
CA GLN A 172 -23.98 -9.10 1.67
C GLN A 172 -22.96 -8.81 2.79
N HIS A 173 -21.70 -8.43 2.52
CA HIS A 173 -20.69 -8.11 3.55
C HIS A 173 -20.58 -9.10 4.72
N ARG A 174 -21.01 -10.34 4.52
CA ARG A 174 -20.97 -11.42 5.51
C ARG A 174 -19.93 -12.40 5.01
N GLU A 175 -18.69 -11.94 5.10
CA GLU A 175 -17.52 -12.79 4.98
C GLU A 175 -17.63 -13.96 5.98
N THR A 176 -17.16 -15.09 5.49
CA THR A 176 -17.34 -16.47 5.94
C THR A 176 -16.91 -16.68 7.39
N PRO A 177 -17.54 -17.59 8.17
CA PRO A 177 -17.22 -17.71 9.57
C PRO A 177 -15.79 -18.26 9.72
N TRP A 178 -14.85 -17.44 10.21
CA TRP A 178 -13.48 -17.83 10.61
C TRP A 178 -13.44 -18.75 11.85
N HIS A 179 -14.38 -19.67 11.89
CA HIS A 179 -14.60 -20.57 12.98
C HIS A 179 -15.30 -21.82 12.47
N HIS A 180 -14.69 -22.95 12.76
CA HIS A 180 -15.32 -24.24 12.57
C HIS A 180 -16.33 -24.44 13.70
N ARG A 181 -17.59 -24.66 13.34
CA ARG A 181 -18.61 -25.07 14.29
C ARG A 181 -18.93 -26.53 14.08
N LYS A 182 -19.08 -27.25 15.19
CA LYS A 182 -19.59 -28.62 15.19
C LYS A 182 -21.00 -28.62 15.74
N PHE A 183 -21.91 -29.31 15.04
CA PHE A 183 -23.26 -29.51 15.55
C PHE A 183 -23.22 -30.54 16.68
N ASN A 184 -23.56 -30.12 17.89
CA ASN A 184 -23.66 -31.00 19.04
C ASN A 184 -25.06 -31.65 19.03
N VAL A 185 -25.10 -32.92 18.62
CA VAL A 185 -26.33 -33.72 18.45
C VAL A 185 -27.11 -33.88 19.75
N GLN A 186 -26.43 -33.88 20.91
CA GLN A 186 -27.08 -34.02 22.22
C GLN A 186 -27.78 -32.74 22.68
N THR A 187 -27.23 -31.58 22.32
CA THR A 187 -27.76 -30.27 22.74
C THR A 187 -28.57 -29.58 21.65
N GLY A 188 -28.54 -30.09 20.41
CA GLY A 188 -29.19 -29.49 19.24
C GLY A 188 -28.60 -28.14 18.83
N LYS A 189 -27.39 -27.79 19.32
CA LYS A 189 -26.76 -26.48 19.13
C LYS A 189 -25.44 -26.61 18.38
N TRP A 190 -25.15 -25.60 17.55
CA TRP A 190 -23.81 -25.42 16.98
C TRP A 190 -22.86 -24.89 18.06
N GLN A 191 -21.75 -25.60 18.27
CA GLN A 191 -20.69 -25.23 19.21
C GLN A 191 -19.44 -24.85 18.44
N LEU A 192 -18.72 -23.82 18.90
CA LEU A 192 -17.41 -23.48 18.36
C LEU A 192 -16.45 -24.65 18.63
N GLU A 193 -15.87 -25.21 17.58
CA GLU A 193 -14.88 -26.28 17.68
C GLU A 193 -13.47 -25.70 17.70
N ARG A 194 -13.17 -24.79 16.76
CA ARG A 194 -11.90 -24.06 16.68
C ARG A 194 -12.05 -22.80 15.82
N MET A 195 -11.17 -21.83 16.03
CA MET A 195 -10.98 -20.75 15.06
C MET A 195 -10.35 -21.32 13.79
N ALA A 196 -10.72 -20.77 12.63
CA ALA A 196 -10.15 -21.19 11.35
C ALA A 196 -8.73 -20.62 11.19
N GLU A 197 -7.89 -21.24 10.35
CA GLU A 197 -6.50 -20.83 10.11
C GLU A 197 -6.45 -19.37 9.63
N GLU A 198 -7.44 -18.97 8.83
CA GLU A 198 -7.59 -17.61 8.31
C GLU A 198 -7.76 -16.53 9.40
N TRP A 199 -8.27 -16.89 10.59
CA TRP A 199 -8.31 -15.94 11.73
C TRP A 199 -6.92 -15.70 12.32
N ALA A 200 -6.10 -16.74 12.39
CA ALA A 200 -4.74 -16.61 12.90
C ALA A 200 -3.90 -15.76 11.94
N ASP A 201 -4.01 -16.03 10.63
CA ASP A 201 -3.33 -15.27 9.59
C ASP A 201 -3.77 -13.80 9.58
N PHE A 202 -5.08 -13.54 9.64
CA PHE A 202 -5.62 -12.19 9.76
C PHE A 202 -5.12 -11.48 11.02
N LEU A 203 -5.13 -12.18 12.17
CA LEU A 203 -4.65 -11.62 13.43
C LEU A 203 -3.17 -11.26 13.33
N ASN A 204 -2.33 -12.16 12.83
CA ASN A 204 -0.89 -11.93 12.65
C ASN A 204 -0.65 -10.70 11.77
N TRP A 205 -1.29 -10.65 10.59
CA TRP A 205 -1.19 -9.51 9.70
C TRP A 205 -1.64 -8.20 10.36
N VAL A 206 -2.81 -8.18 11.01
CA VAL A 206 -3.29 -6.98 11.72
C VAL A 206 -2.30 -6.54 12.80
N THR A 207 -1.70 -7.48 13.53
CA THR A 207 -0.70 -7.14 14.53
C THR A 207 0.56 -6.55 13.93
N CYS A 208 0.94 -6.91 12.71
CA CYS A 208 2.12 -6.33 12.05
C CYS A 208 1.90 -4.87 11.59
N LEU A 209 0.66 -4.38 11.54
CA LEU A 209 0.37 -3.01 11.09
C LEU A 209 0.86 -1.96 12.11
N PRO A 210 1.49 -0.85 11.66
CA PRO A 210 2.05 0.17 12.55
C PRO A 210 1.02 0.78 13.50
N GLU A 211 -0.18 1.07 13.01
CA GLU A 211 -1.24 1.64 13.82
C GLU A 211 -1.79 0.66 14.88
N THR A 212 -1.74 -0.65 14.63
CA THR A 212 -2.09 -1.68 15.60
C THR A 212 -1.01 -1.78 16.69
N GLN A 213 0.28 -1.72 16.31
CA GLN A 213 1.40 -1.75 17.25
C GLN A 213 1.30 -0.65 18.32
N VAL A 214 0.82 0.54 17.95
CA VAL A 214 0.58 1.64 18.90
C VAL A 214 -0.42 1.28 20.00
N TRP A 215 -1.46 0.48 19.68
CA TRP A 215 -2.46 0.04 20.67
C TRP A 215 -1.96 -1.14 21.50
N ILE A 216 -1.24 -2.08 20.89
CA ILE A 216 -0.61 -3.20 21.61
C ILE A 216 0.39 -2.68 22.65
N GLN A 217 1.20 -1.68 22.30
CA GLN A 217 2.12 -1.04 23.25
C GLN A 217 1.42 -0.36 24.43
N LYS A 218 0.13 0.01 24.28
CA LYS A 218 -0.71 0.53 25.37
C LYS A 218 -1.38 -0.57 26.20
N GLY A 219 -1.12 -1.84 25.87
CA GLY A 219 -1.64 -3.01 26.60
C GLY A 219 -3.02 -3.49 26.13
N GLU A 220 -3.51 -3.05 24.97
CA GLU A 220 -4.76 -3.58 24.40
C GLU A 220 -4.56 -4.99 23.81
N ASP A 221 -5.57 -5.86 23.93
CA ASP A 221 -5.53 -7.22 23.39
C ASP A 221 -5.55 -7.19 21.84
N PRO A 222 -4.54 -7.77 21.16
CA PRO A 222 -4.53 -7.95 19.71
C PRO A 222 -5.84 -8.46 19.11
N ARG A 223 -6.53 -9.37 19.80
CA ARG A 223 -7.80 -9.94 19.32
C ARG A 223 -8.91 -8.91 19.31
N GLU A 224 -8.99 -8.07 20.34
CA GLU A 224 -9.97 -6.99 20.40
C GLU A 224 -9.71 -5.94 19.32
N ILE A 225 -8.42 -5.62 19.08
CA ILE A 225 -8.02 -4.72 18.00
C ILE A 225 -8.46 -5.30 16.65
N ALA A 226 -8.10 -6.54 16.34
CA ALA A 226 -8.47 -7.21 15.09
C ALA A 226 -10.00 -7.28 14.87
N LEU A 227 -10.77 -7.50 15.93
CA LEU A 227 -12.24 -7.43 15.85
C LEU A 227 -12.78 -6.03 15.56
N ARG A 228 -12.12 -4.96 16.04
CA ARG A 228 -12.48 -3.58 15.68
C ARG A 228 -12.16 -3.30 14.22
N TRP A 229 -11.01 -3.77 13.73
CA TRP A 229 -10.65 -3.70 12.31
C TRP A 229 -11.73 -4.37 11.47
N LEU A 230 -12.09 -5.63 11.76
CA LEU A 230 -13.13 -6.34 11.02
C LEU A 230 -14.47 -5.59 10.95
N LYS A 231 -14.88 -4.93 12.03
CA LYS A 231 -16.17 -4.22 12.08
C LYS A 231 -16.16 -2.88 11.36
N ASN A 232 -15.02 -2.20 11.35
CA ASN A 232 -14.91 -0.81 10.93
C ASN A 232 -14.04 -0.63 9.67
N PHE A 233 -13.54 -1.72 9.08
CA PHE A 233 -12.67 -1.65 7.92
C PHE A 233 -13.41 -1.04 6.73
N VAL A 234 -12.79 -0.03 6.13
CA VAL A 234 -13.28 0.56 4.88
C VAL A 234 -12.34 0.11 3.76
N VAL A 235 -12.85 -0.71 2.86
CA VAL A 235 -12.11 -1.13 1.66
C VAL A 235 -12.06 0.04 0.68
N VAL A 236 -10.85 0.46 0.33
CA VAL A 236 -10.59 1.45 -0.71
C VAL A 236 -10.07 0.72 -1.95
N ASP A 237 -10.84 0.74 -3.04
CA ASP A 237 -10.41 0.13 -4.29
C ASP A 237 -9.40 1.04 -5.00
N MET A 238 -8.19 0.55 -5.23
CA MET A 238 -7.22 1.21 -6.11
C MET A 238 -7.73 1.15 -7.55
N ARG A 239 -8.03 2.30 -8.17
CA ARG A 239 -8.53 2.36 -9.55
C ARG A 239 -7.36 2.50 -10.52
N LEU A 240 -7.57 2.02 -11.76
CA LEU A 240 -6.63 2.24 -12.87
C LEU A 240 -6.35 3.72 -13.15
N SER A 241 -7.29 4.62 -12.81
CA SER A 241 -7.07 6.07 -12.88
C SER A 241 -6.04 6.57 -11.89
N ASP A 242 -5.88 5.87 -10.76
CA ASP A 242 -4.93 6.19 -9.70
C ASP A 242 -3.54 5.62 -10.02
N LEU A 243 -3.47 4.81 -11.09
CA LEU A 243 -2.26 4.24 -11.64
C LEU A 243 -1.60 5.08 -12.76
N ASN A 244 -2.23 6.17 -13.23
CA ASN A 244 -1.80 6.99 -14.38
C ASN A 244 -1.55 8.45 -14.03
#